data_AF-A0A450Y2N2-F1
#
_entry.id   AF-A0A450Y2N2-F1
#
_cell.length_a   1.000
_cell.length_b   1.000
_cell.length_c   1.000
_cell.angle_alpha   90.00
_cell.angle_beta   90.00
_cell.angle_gamma   90.00
#
_symmetry.space_group_name_H-M   'P 1'
#
loop_
_entity.id
_entity.type
_entity.pdbx_description
1 polymer ?
#
loop_
_entity_poly.entity_id
_entity_poly.type
_entity_poly.pdbx_seq_one_letter_code
_entity_poly.pdbx_strand_id
1 'polypeptide(L)' 'MKRRHGKILAAIFSHPIPANIRWHDIEALLESLGAQIEEREGSRVAVVLFGEV' A
#
# COMPACT_ATOMS: atom_id res chain seq x y z
N MET A 1 -0.64 5.41 -12.39
CA MET A 1 -1.44 5.78 -11.19
C MET A 1 -2.88 6.17 -11.55
N LYS A 2 -3.88 5.71 -10.78
CA LYS A 2 -5.30 6.10 -10.92
C LYS A 2 -5.68 7.13 -9.84
N ARG A 3 -6.75 7.93 -10.06
CA ARG A 3 -7.27 8.91 -9.09
C ARG A 3 -7.57 8.29 -7.71
N ARG A 4 -8.01 7.03 -7.66
CA ARG A 4 -8.25 6.29 -6.41
C ARG A 4 -6.97 6.14 -5.58
N HIS A 5 -5.84 5.80 -6.21
CA HIS A 5 -4.58 5.59 -5.51
C HIS A 5 -4.06 6.88 -4.89
N GLY A 6 -4.22 8.01 -5.58
CA GLY A 6 -3.89 9.32 -5.02
C GLY A 6 -4.70 9.67 -3.76
N LYS A 7 -5.97 9.25 -3.69
CA LYS A 7 -6.79 9.42 -2.47
C LYS A 7 -6.30 8.53 -1.32
N ILE A 8 -5.94 7.29 -1.60
CA ILE A 8 -5.38 6.37 -0.60
C ILE A 8 -4.05 6.91 -0.08
N LEU A 9 -3.17 7.37 -0.97
CA LEU A 9 -1.90 7.98 -0.60
C LEU A 9 -2.11 9.20 0.32
N ALA A 10 -3.01 10.11 -0.05
CA ALA A 10 -3.35 11.26 0.78
C ALA A 10 -3.93 10.87 2.15
N ALA A 11 -4.73 9.80 2.21
CA ALA A 11 -5.32 9.30 3.45
C ALA A 11 -4.28 8.66 4.39
N ILE A 12 -3.28 7.94 3.86
CA ILE A 12 -2.18 7.37 4.67
C ILE A 12 -1.38 8.48 5.37
N PHE A 13 -1.20 9.61 4.70
CA PHE A 13 -0.47 10.77 5.23
C PHE A 13 -1.35 11.79 5.96
N SER A 14 -2.65 11.55 6.13
CA SER A 14 -3.52 12.48 6.87
C SER A 14 -3.35 12.33 8.38
N HIS A 15 -3.74 13.38 9.12
CA HIS A 15 -3.76 13.35 10.57
C HIS A 15 -5.15 13.77 11.09
N PRO A 16 -5.88 12.89 11.80
CA PRO A 16 -5.52 11.51 12.16
C PRO A 16 -5.49 10.56 10.95
N ILE A 17 -4.80 9.44 11.08
CA ILE A 17 -4.78 8.38 10.07
C ILE A 17 -6.14 7.64 10.12
N PRO A 18 -6.86 7.50 8.98
CA PRO A 18 -8.14 6.81 8.98
C PRO A 18 -7.96 5.31 9.24
N ALA A 19 -8.70 4.78 10.20
CA ALA A 19 -8.67 3.35 10.55
C ALA A 19 -9.45 2.45 9.57
N ASN A 20 -10.09 3.02 8.55
CA ASN A 20 -10.96 2.30 7.61
C ASN A 20 -10.35 2.12 6.21
N ILE A 21 -9.05 2.40 6.05
CA ILE A 21 -8.34 2.10 4.80
C ILE A 21 -8.23 0.59 4.68
N ARG A 22 -8.82 0.02 3.63
CA ARG A 22 -8.80 -1.41 3.40
C ARG A 22 -7.42 -1.84 2.91
N TRP A 23 -6.93 -2.97 3.40
CA TRP A 23 -5.62 -3.51 3.02
C TRP A 23 -5.46 -3.67 1.50
N HIS A 24 -6.49 -4.19 0.81
CA HIS A 24 -6.47 -4.37 -0.65
C HIS A 24 -6.26 -3.05 -1.42
N ASP A 25 -6.65 -1.91 -0.83
CA ASP A 25 -6.43 -0.59 -1.43
C ASP A 25 -4.98 -0.11 -1.26
N ILE A 26 -4.31 -0.54 -0.18
CA ILE A 26 -2.90 -0.27 0.08
C ILE A 26 -2.04 -1.11 -0.86
N GLU A 27 -2.34 -2.40 -1.01
CA GLU A 27 -1.66 -3.29 -1.97
C GLU A 27 -1.75 -2.73 -3.39
N ALA A 28 -2.96 -2.40 -3.86
CA ALA A 28 -3.15 -1.83 -5.20
C ALA A 28 -2.45 -0.48 -5.39
N LEU A 29 -2.32 0.35 -4.35
CA LEU A 29 -1.51 1.57 -4.38
C LEU A 29 -0.03 1.22 -4.60
N LEU A 30 0.53 0.32 -3.79
CA LEU A 30 1.94 -0.09 -3.84
C LEU A 30 2.29 -0.74 -5.19
N GLU A 31 1.49 -1.69 -5.66
CA GLU A 31 1.66 -2.29 -6.99
C GLU A 31 1.64 -1.22 -8.10
N SER A 32 0.79 -0.20 -7.97
CA SER A 32 0.72 0.87 -8.97
C SER A 32 1.91 1.81 -8.97
N LEU A 33 2.72 1.79 -7.91
CA LEU A 33 4.02 2.45 -7.80
C LEU A 33 5.16 1.53 -8.29
N GLY A 34 4.86 0.29 -8.67
CA GLY A 34 5.82 -0.70 -9.13
C GLY A 34 6.33 -1.63 -8.03
N ALA A 35 5.67 -1.69 -6.87
CA ALA A 35 6.05 -2.61 -5.82
C ALA A 35 5.74 -4.06 -6.19
N GLN A 36 6.58 -4.99 -5.74
CA GLN A 36 6.29 -6.43 -5.73
C GLN A 36 5.87 -6.83 -4.31
N ILE A 37 4.76 -7.56 -4.20
CA ILE A 37 4.19 -7.95 -2.91
C ILE A 37 4.25 -9.47 -2.80
N GLU A 38 4.86 -9.97 -1.73
CA GLU A 38 5.01 -11.41 -1.46
C GLU A 38 4.47 -11.76 -0.07
N GLU A 39 3.63 -12.79 0.00
CA GLU A 39 3.21 -13.37 1.27
C GLU A 39 4.37 -14.13 1.92
N ARG A 40 4.53 -13.95 3.23
CA ARG A 40 5.52 -14.65 4.05
C ARG A 40 4.83 -15.41 5.17
N GLU A 41 5.59 -16.18 5.94
CA GLU A 41 5.05 -17.01 7.02
C GLU A 41 4.10 -16.21 7.95
N GLY A 42 2.90 -16.75 8.13
CA GLY A 42 1.81 -16.14 8.92
C GLY A 42 1.08 -15.03 8.15
N SER A 43 0.78 -13.92 8.83
CA SER A 43 0.14 -12.73 8.24
C SER A 43 1.16 -11.70 7.75
N ARG A 44 2.40 -12.11 7.51
CA ARG A 44 3.49 -11.22 7.09
C ARG A 44 3.44 -11.02 5.58
N VAL A 45 3.73 -9.80 5.17
CA VAL A 45 3.82 -9.42 3.75
C VAL A 45 5.13 -8.67 3.56
N ALA A 46 5.88 -9.03 2.53
CA ALA A 46 7.03 -8.25 2.08
C ALA A 46 6.64 -7.39 0.88
N VAL A 47 7.08 -6.15 0.90
CA VAL A 47 6.85 -5.17 -0.16
C VAL A 47 8.22 -4.75 -0.66
N VAL A 48 8.57 -5.17 -1.88
CA VAL A 48 9.79 -4.73 -2.54
C VAL A 48 9.45 -3.52 -3.41
N LEU A 49 9.97 -2.34 -3.09
CA LEU A 49 9.80 -1.14 -3.90
C LEU A 49 11.16 -0.48 -4.10
N PHE A 50 11.50 -0.15 -5.35
CA PHE A 50 12.82 0.40 -5.71
C PHE A 50 14.02 -0.46 -5.30
N GLY A 51 13.81 -1.78 -5.17
CA GLY A 51 14.84 -2.74 -4.76
C GLY A 51 15.03 -2.86 -3.24
N GLU A 52 14.20 -2.17 -2.45
CA GLU A 52 14.23 -2.22 -0.98
C GLU A 52 13.01 -2.96 -0.42
N VAL A 53 13.21 -3.68 0.69
CA VAL A 53 12.21 -4.45 1.45
C VAL A 53 11.96 -3.83 2.81
#